data_AF-A0A3S0K092-F1
#
_entry.id   AF-A0A3S0K092-F1
#
_cell.length_a   1.000
_cell.length_b   1.000
_cell.length_c   1.000
_cell.angle_alpha   90.00
_cell.angle_beta   90.00
_cell.angle_gamma   90.00
#
_symmetry.space_group_name_H-M   'P 1'
#
loop_
_entity.id
_entity.type
_entity.pdbx_description
1 polymer ?
#
loop_
_entity_poly.entity_id
_entity_poly.type
_entity_poly.pdbx_seq_one_letter_code
_entity_poly.pdbx_strand_id
1 'polypeptide(L)'
;MRKLLLVLIPCGAAFAGSLDMSTLACKNLKINSATTLSDIQNNCVIKKQETAKGLYEVEFVNDATKKEVTCSFPSNDPKALLNSCK
;
A
#
# COMPACT_ATOMS: atom_id res chain seq x y z
N MET A 1 6.91 -43.44 -28.75
CA MET A 1 7.61 -42.25 -28.20
C MET A 1 6.69 -41.04 -28.34
N ARG A 2 5.95 -40.68 -27.27
CA ARG A 2 5.04 -39.52 -27.27
C ARG A 2 5.85 -38.27 -26.91
N LYS A 3 5.92 -37.32 -27.85
CA LYS A 3 6.52 -35.99 -27.64
C LYS A 3 5.56 -35.14 -26.81
N LEU A 4 5.96 -34.75 -25.59
CA LEU A 4 5.28 -33.71 -24.81
C LEU A 4 5.94 -32.37 -25.13
N LEU A 5 5.21 -31.47 -25.78
CA LEU A 5 5.58 -30.06 -25.90
C LEU A 5 5.03 -29.32 -24.68
N LEU A 6 5.91 -28.99 -23.74
CA LEU A 6 5.61 -28.08 -22.63
C LEU A 6 5.47 -26.66 -23.18
N VAL A 7 4.24 -26.17 -23.27
CA VAL A 7 3.93 -24.77 -23.53
C VAL A 7 4.23 -23.98 -22.26
N LEU A 8 5.34 -23.25 -22.26
CA LEU A 8 5.66 -22.23 -21.25
C LEU A 8 4.65 -21.09 -21.39
N ILE A 9 3.61 -21.12 -20.57
CA ILE A 9 2.73 -19.98 -20.36
C ILE A 9 3.59 -18.89 -19.69
N PRO A 10 3.76 -17.70 -20.29
CA PRO A 10 4.37 -16.59 -19.58
C PRO A 10 3.42 -16.22 -18.45
N CYS A 11 3.80 -16.63 -17.24
CA CYS A 11 3.20 -16.15 -16.00
C CYS A 11 3.30 -14.63 -16.04
N GLY A 12 2.15 -13.97 -16.22
CA GLY A 12 2.06 -12.53 -16.35
C GLY A 12 2.85 -11.88 -15.21
N ALA A 13 3.73 -10.96 -15.57
CA ALA A 13 4.37 -10.09 -14.59
C ALA A 13 3.24 -9.43 -13.79
N ALA A 14 3.07 -9.86 -12.53
CA ALA A 14 2.39 -9.05 -11.55
C ALA A 14 3.20 -7.76 -11.51
N PHE A 15 2.65 -6.70 -12.12
CA PHE A 15 3.17 -5.36 -11.95
C PHE A 15 2.99 -5.03 -10.47
N ALA A 16 4.02 -5.34 -9.68
CA ALA A 16 4.35 -4.56 -8.51
C ALA A 16 4.71 -3.17 -9.04
N GLY A 17 3.69 -2.41 -9.44
CA GLY A 17 3.84 -1.00 -9.70
C GLY A 17 4.39 -0.44 -8.41
N SER A 18 5.65 -0.03 -8.42
CA SER A 18 6.18 0.83 -7.39
C SER A 18 5.17 1.95 -7.28
N LEU A 19 4.34 1.95 -6.24
CA LEU A 19 3.52 3.10 -5.93
C LEU A 19 4.51 4.23 -5.83
N ASP A 20 4.47 5.11 -6.82
CA ASP A 20 5.38 6.22 -6.90
C ASP A 20 5.02 7.09 -5.69
N MET A 21 5.83 6.99 -4.63
CA MET A 21 5.63 7.70 -3.35
C MET A 21 5.46 9.20 -3.59
N SER A 22 5.93 9.71 -4.73
CA SER A 22 5.72 11.09 -5.19
C SER A 22 4.24 11.46 -5.43
N THR A 23 3.37 10.47 -5.65
CA THR A 23 1.93 10.64 -5.95
C THR A 23 1.01 10.22 -4.79
N LEU A 24 1.57 9.70 -3.70
CA LEU A 24 0.83 9.29 -2.51
C LEU A 24 0.48 10.52 -1.67
N ALA A 25 -0.75 10.98 -1.80
CA ALA A 25 -1.25 12.12 -1.03
C ALA A 25 -2.69 11.88 -0.58
N CYS A 26 -3.03 12.42 0.58
CA CYS A 26 -4.40 12.47 1.07
C CYS A 26 -4.67 13.85 1.66
N LYS A 27 -5.73 14.53 1.20
CA LYS A 27 -5.97 15.96 1.44
C LYS A 27 -4.69 16.81 1.29
N ASN A 28 -4.15 17.32 2.40
CA ASN A 28 -2.95 18.17 2.45
C ASN A 28 -1.68 17.41 2.88
N LEU A 29 -1.78 16.11 3.17
CA LEU A 29 -0.65 15.28 3.58
C LEU A 29 0.00 14.64 2.35
N LYS A 30 1.29 14.91 2.15
CA LYS A 30 2.15 14.14 1.25
C LYS A 30 2.77 12.99 2.02
N ILE A 31 2.39 11.77 1.66
CA ILE A 31 2.83 10.56 2.37
C ILE A 31 4.26 10.24 1.95
N ASN A 32 5.10 10.01 2.94
CA ASN A 32 6.50 9.66 2.81
C ASN A 32 6.93 8.73 3.96
N SER A 33 8.18 8.29 3.97
CA SER A 33 8.71 7.37 5.00
C SER A 33 8.70 7.94 6.43
N ALA A 34 8.56 9.26 6.60
CA ALA A 34 8.46 9.92 7.90
C ALA A 34 7.01 10.11 8.37
N THR A 35 6.02 9.75 7.53
CA THR A 35 4.60 9.87 7.86
C THR A 35 4.24 8.89 8.97
N THR A 36 3.58 9.40 10.00
CA THR A 36 3.12 8.56 11.12
C THR A 36 1.73 8.01 10.87
N LEU A 37 1.37 6.97 11.62
CA LEU A 37 0.00 6.45 11.65
C LEU A 37 -1.03 7.55 11.93
N SER A 38 -0.73 8.41 12.90
CA SER A 38 -1.62 9.51 13.28
C SER A 38 -1.80 10.52 12.15
N ASP A 39 -0.75 10.81 11.38
CA ASP A 39 -0.85 11.70 10.22
C ASP A 39 -1.87 11.15 9.20
N ILE A 40 -1.82 9.86 8.88
CA ILE A 40 -2.78 9.22 7.98
C ILE A 40 -4.19 9.23 8.58
N GLN A 41 -4.34 8.87 9.85
CA GLN A 41 -5.66 8.83 10.50
C GLN A 41 -6.34 10.20 10.60
N ASN A 42 -5.57 11.26 10.79
CA ASN A 42 -6.10 12.62 10.91
C ASN A 42 -6.37 13.27 9.55
N ASN A 43 -5.59 12.94 8.51
CA ASN A 43 -5.66 13.62 7.22
C ASN A 43 -6.40 12.81 6.14
N CYS A 44 -6.27 11.49 6.13
CA CYS A 44 -6.83 10.65 5.08
C CYS A 44 -8.26 10.18 5.40
N VAL A 45 -9.06 9.93 4.36
CA VAL A 45 -10.36 9.26 4.52
C VAL A 45 -10.12 7.75 4.57
N ILE A 46 -10.06 7.23 5.79
CA ILE A 46 -9.83 5.81 6.04
C ILE A 46 -11.07 5.00 5.67
N LYS A 47 -10.87 3.97 4.85
CA LYS A 47 -11.87 2.95 4.54
C LYS A 47 -11.79 1.77 5.49
N LYS A 48 -10.58 1.29 5.77
CA LYS A 48 -10.36 0.08 6.58
C LYS A 48 -9.08 0.19 7.40
N GLN A 49 -9.09 -0.41 8.58
CA GLN A 49 -7.89 -0.62 9.39
C GLN A 49 -7.93 -2.02 9.95
N GLU A 50 -6.83 -2.77 9.81
CA GLU A 50 -6.73 -4.12 10.35
C GLU A 50 -5.29 -4.52 10.62
N THR A 51 -5.09 -5.45 11.55
CA THR A 51 -3.78 -6.07 11.73
C THR A 51 -3.71 -7.32 10.85
N ALA A 52 -2.86 -7.29 9.84
CA ALA A 52 -2.64 -8.41 8.93
C ALA A 52 -1.16 -8.76 8.89
N LYS A 53 -0.83 -10.07 9.02
CA LYS A 53 0.54 -10.59 8.95
C LYS A 53 1.52 -9.92 9.92
N GLY A 54 1.05 -9.48 11.09
CA GLY A 54 1.87 -8.80 12.10
C GLY A 54 2.14 -7.32 11.83
N LEU A 55 1.55 -6.74 10.77
CA LEU A 55 1.58 -5.31 10.48
C LEU A 55 0.18 -4.72 10.66
N TYR A 56 0.13 -3.44 11.01
CA TYR A 56 -1.10 -2.67 11.05
C TYR A 56 -1.32 -2.02 9.68
N GLU A 57 -2.30 -2.50 8.93
CA GLU A 57 -2.66 -2.00 7.60
C GLU A 57 -3.78 -0.96 7.70
N VAL A 58 -3.61 0.17 7.01
CA VAL A 58 -4.58 1.25 6.89
C VAL A 58 -4.87 1.45 5.42
N GLU A 59 -6.12 1.23 5.04
CA GLU A 59 -6.62 1.43 3.68
C GLU A 59 -7.36 2.76 3.58
N PHE A 60 -6.99 3.58 2.60
CA PHE A 60 -7.59 4.87 2.32
C PHE A 60 -7.56 5.18 0.83
N VAL A 61 -8.33 6.19 0.42
CA VAL A 61 -8.33 6.65 -0.97
C VAL A 61 -7.28 7.74 -1.13
N ASN A 62 -6.36 7.57 -2.08
CA ASN A 62 -5.42 8.60 -2.48
C ASN A 62 -6.16 9.69 -3.24
N ASP A 63 -6.08 10.93 -2.76
CA ASP A 63 -6.83 12.04 -3.37
C ASP A 63 -6.29 12.45 -4.73
N ALA A 64 -4.98 12.29 -4.97
CA ALA A 64 -4.33 12.67 -6.21
C ALA A 64 -4.65 11.71 -7.36
N THR A 65 -4.72 10.41 -7.07
CA THR A 65 -4.95 9.37 -8.10
C THR A 65 -6.36 8.77 -8.06
N LYS A 66 -7.14 9.05 -7.01
CA LYS A 66 -8.45 8.43 -6.70
C LYS A 66 -8.39 6.90 -6.61
N LYS A 67 -7.21 6.33 -6.40
CA LYS A 67 -7.00 4.89 -6.20
C LYS A 67 -7.00 4.54 -4.71
N GLU A 68 -7.41 3.33 -4.42
CA GLU A 68 -7.24 2.74 -3.09
C GLU A 68 -5.77 2.44 -2.85
N VAL A 69 -5.31 2.80 -1.66
CA VAL A 69 -3.95 2.58 -1.20
C VAL A 69 -4.04 1.94 0.18
N THR A 70 -3.25 0.89 0.38
CA THR A 70 -3.07 0.30 1.70
C THR A 70 -1.67 0.59 2.20
N CYS A 71 -1.54 1.33 3.29
CA CYS A 71 -0.27 1.58 3.95
C CYS A 71 -0.13 0.70 5.20
N SER A 72 1.03 0.07 5.35
CA SER A 72 1.36 -0.79 6.48
C SER A 72 2.25 -0.06 7.47
N PHE A 73 2.02 -0.32 8.75
CA PHE A 73 2.74 0.20 9.90
C PHE A 73 3.22 -0.95 10.78
N PRO A 74 4.32 -0.80 11.52
CA PRO A 74 4.82 -1.85 12.41
C PRO A 74 3.87 -2.14 13.59
N SER A 75 3.02 -1.19 13.98
CA SER A 75 2.06 -1.32 15.06
C SER A 75 0.93 -0.30 14.93
N ASN A 76 -0.12 -0.45 15.74
CA ASN A 76 -1.18 0.56 15.91
C ASN A 76 -0.76 1.70 16.87
N ASP A 77 0.54 1.99 16.97
CA ASP A 77 1.01 3.14 17.73
C ASP A 77 0.84 4.40 16.88
N PRO A 78 0.26 5.50 17.39
CA PRO A 78 0.06 6.72 16.61
C PRO A 78 1.35 7.33 16.06
N LYS A 79 2.50 7.05 16.68
CA LYS A 79 3.84 7.48 16.23
C LYS A 79 4.55 6.45 15.36
N ALA A 80 3.92 5.30 15.09
CA ALA A 80 4.47 4.30 14.19
C ALA A 80 4.73 4.93 12.82
N LEU A 81 5.96 4.81 12.34
CA LEU A 81 6.34 5.30 11.03
C LEU A 81 5.84 4.37 9.94
N LEU A 82 5.57 4.96 8.78
CA LEU A 82 5.17 4.23 7.59
C LEU A 82 6.22 3.16 7.24
N ASN A 83 5.77 1.91 7.12
CA ASN A 83 6.63 0.81 6.69
C ASN A 83 6.61 0.66 5.15
N SER A 84 5.41 0.60 4.57
CA SER A 84 5.21 0.44 3.12
C SER A 84 3.80 0.85 2.71
N CYS A 85 3.58 1.10 1.41
CA CYS A 85 2.23 1.23 0.85
C CYS A 85 2.12 0.40 -0.44
N LYS A 86 0.93 -0.16 -0.70
CA LYS A 86 0.57 -0.97 -1.88
C LYS A 86 -0.74 -0.49 -2.51
#